data_AF-A0A1Q5CQ84-F1
#
_entry.id   AF-A0A1Q5CQ84-F1
#
_cell.length_a   1.000
_cell.length_b   1.000
_cell.length_c   1.000
_cell.angle_alpha   90.00
_cell.angle_beta   90.00
_cell.angle_gamma   90.00
#
_symmetry.space_group_name_H-M   'P 1'
#
loop_
_entity.id
_entity.type
_entity.pdbx_description
1 polymer ?
#
loop_
_entity_poly.entity_id
_entity_poly.type
_entity_poly.pdbx_seq_one_letter_code
_entity_poly.pdbx_strand_id
1 'polypeptide(L)'
;MAVESDVLDELHRLRNRVPQLTGSLAATVDGLVLAHDAPETEPEGLAALTAAALGVAHRMAEATARGGFRELLLRGADGYVATYAAGPAAVLTLLADGRVNVGRLHLEGRRSGARIGELVADRIGQDRARTAPAERVTPAAAETDRPIGTLPVRTPQRPAHRPSPQAGGHRRPT
;
A
#
# COMPACT_ATOMS: atom_id res chain seq x y z
N MET A 1 16.14 2.85 10.75
CA MET A 1 16.53 4.03 11.56
C MET A 1 15.31 4.68 12.21
N ALA A 2 14.64 5.71 11.65
CA ALA A 2 13.56 6.38 12.40
C ALA A 2 12.17 5.69 12.35
N VAL A 3 11.74 5.07 11.24
CA VAL A 3 10.49 4.26 11.27
C VAL A 3 10.63 3.05 12.14
N GLU A 4 11.77 2.36 12.00
CA GLU A 4 12.11 1.21 12.81
C GLU A 4 12.05 1.55 14.31
N SER A 5 12.62 2.68 14.75
CA SER A 5 12.52 3.10 16.15
C SER A 5 11.08 3.42 16.58
N ASP A 6 10.32 4.16 15.75
CA ASP A 6 8.94 4.54 16.10
C ASP A 6 8.01 3.31 16.17
N VAL A 7 8.21 2.35 15.27
CA VAL A 7 7.47 1.09 15.23
C VAL A 7 7.88 0.21 16.41
N LEU A 8 9.18 0.08 16.70
CA LEU A 8 9.69 -0.67 17.85
C LEU A 8 9.15 -0.11 19.18
N ASP A 9 9.10 1.20 19.32
CA ASP A 9 8.49 1.86 20.48
C ASP A 9 7.01 1.49 20.64
N GLU A 10 6.26 1.42 19.54
CA GLU A 10 4.87 0.97 19.59
C GLU A 10 4.74 -0.51 19.96
N LEU A 11 5.63 -1.38 19.48
CA LEU A 11 5.68 -2.78 19.88
C LEU A 11 5.92 -2.93 21.39
N HIS A 12 6.88 -2.17 21.95
CA HIS A 12 7.11 -2.16 23.40
C HIS A 12 5.90 -1.66 24.19
N ARG A 13 5.22 -0.60 23.72
CA ARG A 13 3.98 -0.13 24.35
C ARG A 13 2.88 -1.19 24.29
N LEU A 14 2.76 -1.91 23.19
CA LEU A 14 1.81 -3.01 23.04
C LEU A 14 2.11 -4.15 24.03
N ARG A 15 3.38 -4.55 24.19
CA ARG A 15 3.81 -5.54 25.20
C ARG A 15 3.39 -5.14 26.61
N ASN A 16 3.49 -3.86 26.96
CA ASN A 16 3.03 -3.33 28.25
C ASN A 16 1.50 -3.38 28.40
N ARG A 17 0.74 -3.19 27.30
CA ARG A 17 -0.73 -3.28 27.31
C ARG A 17 -1.23 -4.72 27.26
N VAL A 18 -0.44 -5.70 26.84
CA VAL A 18 -0.80 -7.12 26.78
C VAL A 18 0.36 -7.97 27.33
N PRO A 19 0.44 -8.16 28.66
CA PRO A 19 1.58 -8.84 29.29
C PRO A 19 1.79 -10.31 28.87
N GLN A 20 0.75 -10.98 28.36
CA GLN A 20 0.80 -12.36 27.85
C GLN A 20 1.35 -12.49 26.43
N LEU A 21 1.69 -11.36 25.77
CA LEU A 21 2.46 -11.45 24.54
C LEU A 21 3.80 -12.10 24.85
N THR A 22 4.23 -13.01 23.98
CA THR A 22 5.55 -13.64 24.01
C THR A 22 6.46 -13.04 22.94
N GLY A 23 5.88 -12.55 21.85
CA GLY A 23 6.59 -11.80 20.81
C GLY A 23 5.69 -10.92 19.96
N SER A 24 6.28 -9.98 19.23
CA SER A 24 5.61 -9.13 18.26
C SER A 24 6.54 -8.76 17.10
N LEU A 25 5.97 -8.62 15.92
CA LEU A 25 6.68 -8.35 14.67
C LEU A 25 5.86 -7.40 13.82
N ALA A 26 6.47 -6.32 13.37
CA ALA A 26 5.96 -5.51 12.27
C ALA A 26 6.78 -5.84 11.01
N ALA A 27 6.10 -6.14 9.91
CA ALA A 27 6.74 -6.47 8.64
C ALA A 27 5.98 -5.81 7.47
N THR A 28 6.62 -5.73 6.31
CA THR A 28 5.93 -5.40 5.07
C THR A 28 5.02 -6.56 4.65
N VAL A 29 4.06 -6.28 3.78
CA VAL A 29 3.20 -7.33 3.20
C VAL A 29 3.98 -8.36 2.37
N ASP A 30 5.18 -8.02 1.92
CA ASP A 30 6.10 -8.90 1.18
C ASP A 30 7.03 -9.72 2.09
N GLY A 31 6.95 -9.54 3.41
CA GLY A 31 7.72 -10.32 4.39
C GLY A 31 9.08 -9.74 4.76
N LEU A 32 9.28 -8.43 4.60
CA LEU A 32 10.47 -7.74 5.07
C LEU A 32 10.24 -7.19 6.48
N VAL A 33 11.16 -7.45 7.41
CA VAL A 33 11.07 -6.98 8.80
C VAL A 33 11.16 -5.46 8.86
N LEU A 34 10.23 -4.82 9.57
CA LEU A 34 10.27 -3.38 9.88
C LEU A 34 10.78 -3.12 11.30
N ALA A 35 10.30 -3.92 12.27
CA ALA A 35 10.75 -3.95 13.65
C ALA A 35 10.25 -5.23 14.34
N HIS A 36 10.93 -5.68 15.39
CA HIS A 36 10.52 -6.86 16.14
C HIS A 36 10.85 -6.74 17.64
N ASP A 37 9.99 -7.34 18.47
CA ASP A 37 10.21 -7.64 19.89
C ASP A 37 9.77 -9.09 20.11
N ALA A 38 10.61 -10.03 19.70
CA ALA A 38 10.31 -11.46 19.66
C ALA A 38 11.58 -12.29 19.90
N PRO A 39 12.07 -12.35 21.15
CA PRO A 39 13.43 -12.85 21.46
C PRO A 39 13.61 -14.35 21.20
N GLU A 40 12.52 -15.12 21.17
CA GLU A 40 12.55 -16.58 21.01
C GLU A 40 12.31 -17.04 19.56
N THR A 41 12.21 -16.10 18.61
CA THR A 41 11.88 -16.39 17.20
C THR A 41 12.81 -15.68 16.25
N GLU A 42 13.12 -16.33 15.12
CA GLU A 42 13.80 -15.71 13.98
C GLU A 42 12.85 -14.71 13.28
N PRO A 43 13.12 -13.39 13.32
CA PRO A 43 12.22 -12.37 12.79
C PRO A 43 11.96 -12.50 11.29
N GLU A 44 13.01 -12.80 10.51
CA GLU A 44 12.96 -12.93 9.05
C GLU A 44 12.09 -14.13 8.63
N GLY A 45 12.27 -15.27 9.30
CA GLY A 45 11.45 -16.45 9.09
C GLY A 45 9.97 -16.21 9.43
N LEU A 46 9.70 -15.53 10.55
CA LEU A 46 8.34 -15.17 10.95
C LEU A 46 7.68 -14.16 9.98
N ALA A 47 8.44 -13.22 9.44
CA ALA A 47 7.97 -12.26 8.45
C ALA A 47 7.59 -12.95 7.13
N ALA A 48 8.45 -13.84 6.64
CA ALA A 48 8.19 -14.62 5.42
C ALA A 48 6.94 -15.51 5.56
N LEU A 49 6.79 -16.21 6.70
CA LEU A 49 5.61 -17.01 6.99
C LEU A 49 4.35 -16.17 7.11
N THR A 50 4.44 -14.98 7.72
CA THR A 50 3.34 -14.02 7.81
C THR A 50 2.88 -13.58 6.41
N ALA A 51 3.81 -13.23 5.51
CA ALA A 51 3.49 -12.83 4.15
C ALA A 51 2.82 -13.97 3.35
N ALA A 52 3.33 -15.20 3.48
CA ALA A 52 2.72 -16.37 2.87
C ALA A 52 1.29 -16.62 3.39
N ALA A 53 1.09 -16.55 4.71
CA ALA A 53 -0.21 -16.70 5.34
C ALA A 53 -1.19 -15.59 4.91
N LEU A 54 -0.71 -14.36 4.76
CA LEU A 54 -1.50 -13.22 4.29
C LEU A 54 -2.01 -13.45 2.86
N GLY A 55 -1.17 -13.99 1.98
CA GLY A 55 -1.57 -14.34 0.60
C GLY A 55 -2.64 -15.43 0.56
N VAL A 56 -2.58 -16.43 1.46
CA VAL A 56 -3.64 -17.43 1.62
C VAL A 56 -4.92 -16.80 2.17
N ALA A 57 -4.80 -15.97 3.21
CA ALA A 57 -5.94 -15.32 3.85
C ALA A 57 -6.70 -14.40 2.90
N HIS A 58 -6.00 -13.64 2.05
CA HIS A 58 -6.63 -12.81 1.02
C HIS A 58 -7.42 -13.65 0.02
N ARG A 59 -6.82 -14.73 -0.51
CA ARG A 59 -7.51 -15.63 -1.44
C ARG A 59 -8.72 -16.30 -0.81
N MET A 60 -8.63 -16.70 0.45
CA MET A 60 -9.76 -17.26 1.19
C MET A 60 -10.88 -16.22 1.37
N ALA A 61 -10.54 -14.98 1.74
CA ALA A 61 -11.52 -13.91 1.94
C ALA A 61 -12.25 -13.56 0.63
N GLU A 62 -11.53 -13.51 -0.49
CA GLU A 62 -12.09 -13.33 -1.83
C GLU A 62 -13.00 -14.51 -2.21
N ALA A 63 -12.50 -15.74 -2.14
CA ALA A 63 -13.25 -16.95 -2.50
C ALA A 63 -14.53 -17.16 -1.68
N THR A 64 -14.58 -16.62 -0.47
CA THR A 64 -15.73 -16.71 0.45
C THR A 64 -16.58 -15.44 0.49
N ALA A 65 -16.27 -14.43 -0.33
CA ALA A 65 -16.93 -13.13 -0.37
C ALA A 65 -17.01 -12.43 1.01
N ARG A 66 -15.91 -12.44 1.77
CA ARG A 66 -15.81 -11.79 3.10
C ARG A 66 -15.14 -10.42 3.06
N GLY A 67 -14.84 -9.91 1.87
CA GLY A 67 -14.20 -8.61 1.68
C GLY A 67 -12.69 -8.67 1.90
N GLY A 68 -12.08 -7.52 2.19
CA GLY A 68 -10.63 -7.41 2.39
C GLY A 68 -10.15 -8.03 3.70
N PHE A 69 -8.89 -8.48 3.72
CA PHE A 69 -8.24 -8.97 4.92
C PHE A 69 -8.24 -7.91 6.04
N ARG A 70 -8.54 -8.34 7.26
CA ARG A 70 -8.51 -7.48 8.46
C ARG A 70 -7.57 -8.05 9.51
N GLU A 71 -7.75 -9.33 9.80
CA GLU A 71 -6.95 -10.05 10.78
C GLU A 71 -7.05 -11.57 10.54
N LEU A 72 -6.07 -12.30 11.06
CA LEU A 72 -6.04 -13.76 11.13
C LEU A 72 -5.61 -14.17 12.54
N LEU A 73 -6.32 -15.14 13.13
CA LEU A 73 -5.99 -15.73 14.42
C LEU A 73 -5.75 -17.23 14.23
N LEU A 74 -4.58 -17.68 14.64
CA LEU A 74 -4.21 -19.09 14.74
C LEU A 74 -4.10 -19.45 16.21
N ARG A 75 -4.78 -20.54 16.60
CA ARG A 75 -4.67 -21.15 17.93
C ARG A 75 -3.87 -22.43 17.81
N GLY A 76 -2.70 -22.46 18.44
CA GLY A 76 -1.89 -23.65 18.63
C GLY A 76 -2.21 -24.35 19.95
N ALA A 77 -1.53 -25.46 20.22
CA ALA A 77 -1.60 -26.15 21.50
C ALA A 77 -1.06 -25.28 22.65
N ASP A 78 0.00 -24.50 22.37
CA ASP A 78 0.77 -23.78 23.38
C ASP A 78 0.53 -22.27 23.39
N GLY A 79 -0.33 -21.75 22.49
CA GLY A 79 -0.55 -20.32 22.40
C GLY A 79 -1.29 -19.88 21.14
N TYR A 80 -1.14 -18.59 20.84
CA TYR A 80 -1.81 -17.92 19.73
C TYR A 80 -0.81 -17.17 18.86
N VAL A 81 -1.10 -17.15 17.55
CA VAL A 81 -0.50 -16.23 16.59
C VAL A 81 -1.62 -15.38 16.01
N ALA A 82 -1.51 -14.06 16.14
CA ALA A 82 -2.52 -13.13 15.64
C ALA A 82 -1.88 -12.11 14.71
N THR A 83 -2.39 -12.01 13.49
CA THR A 83 -1.89 -11.12 12.45
C THR A 83 -2.95 -10.08 12.12
N TYR A 84 -2.59 -8.80 12.11
CA TYR A 84 -3.48 -7.66 11.89
C TYR A 84 -2.95 -6.80 10.73
N ALA A 85 -3.85 -6.35 9.86
CA ALA A 85 -3.50 -5.39 8.83
C ALA A 85 -2.99 -4.07 9.46
N ALA A 86 -1.85 -3.56 8.98
CA ALA A 86 -1.25 -2.30 9.41
C ALA A 86 -1.12 -1.35 8.21
N GLY A 87 -2.26 -0.93 7.67
CA GLY A 87 -2.32 -0.18 6.41
C GLY A 87 -2.07 -1.07 5.18
N PRO A 88 -1.81 -0.48 4.00
CA PRO A 88 -1.65 -1.22 2.75
C PRO A 88 -0.26 -1.84 2.54
N ALA A 89 0.75 -1.36 3.29
CA ALA A 89 2.15 -1.72 3.06
C ALA A 89 2.75 -2.58 4.18
N ALA A 90 2.06 -2.71 5.32
CA ALA A 90 2.58 -3.38 6.50
C ALA A 90 1.55 -4.27 7.19
N VAL A 91 2.07 -5.14 8.04
CA VAL A 91 1.33 -6.12 8.83
C VAL A 91 1.95 -6.23 10.22
N LEU A 92 1.11 -6.42 11.24
CA LEU A 92 1.52 -6.67 12.63
C LEU A 92 1.20 -8.13 12.99
N THR A 93 2.20 -8.91 13.39
CA THR A 93 2.04 -10.28 13.90
C THR A 93 2.40 -10.33 15.38
N LEU A 94 1.53 -10.94 16.17
CA LEU A 94 1.65 -11.10 17.62
C LEU A 94 1.70 -12.58 17.98
N LEU A 95 2.60 -12.93 18.90
CA LEU A 95 2.70 -14.23 19.54
C LEU A 95 2.24 -14.07 20.99
N ALA A 96 1.39 -14.97 21.47
CA ALA A 96 0.85 -14.90 22.81
C ALA A 96 0.73 -16.29 23.45
N ASP A 97 0.84 -16.35 24.77
CA ASP A 97 0.63 -17.59 25.51
C ASP A 97 -0.84 -18.07 25.46
N GLY A 98 -1.08 -19.34 25.80
CA GLY A 98 -2.42 -19.95 25.75
C GLY A 98 -3.44 -19.37 26.74
N ARG A 99 -3.03 -18.53 27.69
CA ARG A 99 -3.89 -17.89 28.70
C ARG A 99 -4.22 -16.43 28.36
N VAL A 100 -3.76 -15.94 27.21
CA VAL A 100 -4.05 -14.58 26.75
C VAL A 100 -5.56 -14.34 26.67
N ASN A 101 -6.00 -13.16 27.11
CA ASN A 101 -7.35 -12.71 26.83
C ASN A 101 -7.45 -12.34 25.34
N VAL A 102 -8.07 -13.21 24.54
CA VAL A 102 -8.20 -13.03 23.08
C VAL A 102 -8.94 -11.74 22.71
N GLY A 103 -9.95 -11.34 23.49
CA GLY A 103 -10.64 -10.06 23.27
C GLY A 103 -9.71 -8.85 23.43
N ARG A 104 -8.87 -8.86 24.48
CA ARG A 104 -7.84 -7.84 24.71
C ARG A 104 -6.75 -7.88 23.63
N LEU A 105 -6.35 -9.08 23.19
CA LEU A 105 -5.39 -9.27 22.09
C LEU A 105 -5.89 -8.60 20.80
N HIS A 106 -7.15 -8.81 20.41
CA HIS A 106 -7.73 -8.14 19.24
C HIS A 106 -7.87 -6.63 19.43
N LEU A 107 -8.33 -6.17 20.60
CA LEU A 107 -8.48 -4.74 20.88
C LEU A 107 -7.15 -4.00 20.70
N GLU A 108 -6.10 -4.49 21.37
CA GLU A 108 -4.79 -3.85 21.35
C GLU A 108 -4.03 -4.12 20.05
N GLY A 109 -4.19 -5.30 19.45
CA GLY A 109 -3.60 -5.64 18.15
C GLY A 109 -4.14 -4.74 17.03
N ARG A 110 -5.45 -4.52 16.96
CA ARG A 110 -6.05 -3.59 15.98
C ARG A 110 -5.61 -2.15 16.19
N ARG A 111 -5.58 -1.69 17.44
CA ARG A 111 -5.13 -0.34 17.80
C ARG A 111 -3.67 -0.11 17.38
N SER A 112 -2.79 -1.06 17.71
CA SER A 112 -1.36 -0.95 17.41
C SER A 112 -1.09 -1.12 15.92
N GLY A 113 -1.82 -2.03 15.24
CA GLY A 113 -1.74 -2.20 13.79
C GLY A 113 -2.13 -0.92 13.03
N ALA A 114 -3.22 -0.25 13.45
CA ALA A 114 -3.58 1.05 12.90
C ALA A 114 -2.47 2.10 13.09
N ARG A 115 -1.91 2.17 14.31
CA ARG A 115 -0.82 3.12 14.62
C ARG A 115 0.44 2.86 13.80
N ILE A 116 0.83 1.60 13.66
CA ILE A 116 1.98 1.20 12.83
C ILE A 116 1.72 1.56 11.36
N GLY A 117 0.50 1.34 10.88
CA GLY A 117 0.11 1.74 9.52
C GLY A 117 0.28 3.24 9.26
N GLU A 118 -0.08 4.09 10.22
CA GLU A 118 0.16 5.54 10.16
C GLU A 118 1.66 5.86 10.06
N LEU A 119 2.47 5.31 10.97
CA LEU A 119 3.92 5.54 11.00
C LEU A 119 4.62 5.14 9.69
N VAL A 120 4.20 4.02 9.11
CA VAL A 120 4.74 3.53 7.83
C VAL A 120 4.28 4.42 6.67
N ALA A 121 3.01 4.81 6.63
CA ALA A 121 2.47 5.67 5.58
C ALA A 121 3.14 7.06 5.57
N ASP A 122 3.33 7.66 6.74
CA ASP A 122 4.00 8.95 6.89
C ASP A 122 5.43 8.91 6.33
N ARG A 123 6.17 7.82 6.60
CA ARG A 123 7.51 7.65 6.03
C ARG A 123 7.50 7.55 4.51
N ILE A 124 6.62 6.71 3.97
CA ILE A 124 6.52 6.51 2.51
C ILE A 124 6.22 7.86 1.84
N GLY A 125 5.35 8.68 2.44
CA GLY A 125 5.07 10.04 1.96
C GLY A 125 6.31 10.95 1.96
N GLN A 126 7.11 10.92 3.03
CA GLN A 126 8.35 11.69 3.15
C GLN A 126 9.42 11.23 2.15
N ASP A 127 9.58 9.93 1.91
CA ASP A 127 10.53 9.39 0.93
C ASP A 127 10.16 9.82 -0.49
N ARG A 128 8.87 9.78 -0.84
CA ARG A 128 8.38 10.30 -2.14
C ARG A 128 8.63 11.80 -2.29
N ALA A 129 8.33 12.59 -1.26
CA ALA A 129 8.57 14.04 -1.31
C ALA A 129 10.05 14.41 -1.46
N ARG A 130 10.97 13.62 -0.86
CA ARG A 130 12.42 13.78 -1.04
C ARG A 130 12.92 13.37 -2.43
N THR A 131 12.26 12.40 -3.05
CA THR A 131 12.67 11.85 -4.36
C THR A 131 12.00 12.57 -5.53
N ALA A 132 10.92 13.33 -5.27
CA ALA A 132 10.33 14.20 -6.27
C ALA A 132 11.38 15.21 -6.76
N PRO A 133 11.65 15.30 -8.07
CA PRO A 133 12.50 16.36 -8.60
C PRO A 133 11.94 17.70 -8.13
N ALA A 134 12.81 18.56 -7.61
CA ALA A 134 12.49 19.95 -7.32
C ALA A 134 12.09 20.63 -8.63
N GLU A 135 10.83 20.48 -9.03
CA GLU A 135 10.20 21.26 -10.07
C GLU A 135 10.17 22.69 -9.51
N ARG A 136 11.20 23.46 -9.88
CA ARG A 136 11.23 24.89 -9.69
C ARG A 136 10.05 25.46 -10.45
N VAL A 137 8.90 25.54 -9.80
CA VAL A 137 7.95 26.60 -10.08
C VAL A 137 8.58 27.86 -9.50
N THR A 138 9.51 28.45 -10.24
CA THR A 138 9.66 29.90 -10.19
C THR A 138 8.32 30.46 -10.64
N PRO A 139 7.57 31.19 -9.80
CA PRO A 139 6.51 32.02 -10.33
C PRO A 139 7.24 33.05 -11.20
N ALA A 140 7.10 32.92 -12.52
CA ALA A 140 7.51 33.98 -13.43
C ALA A 140 6.73 35.23 -13.01
N ALA A 141 7.43 36.15 -12.38
CA ALA A 141 6.91 37.45 -12.02
C ALA A 141 6.42 38.15 -13.30
N ALA A 142 5.18 38.61 -13.23
CA ALA A 142 4.54 39.67 -14.01
C ALA A 142 5.24 40.08 -15.33
N GLU A 143 4.67 39.65 -16.45
CA GLU A 143 4.85 40.31 -17.74
C GLU A 143 3.51 40.96 -18.13
N THR A 144 3.11 41.98 -17.36
CA THR A 144 2.14 42.98 -17.81
C THR A 144 2.80 43.81 -18.91
N ASP A 145 2.09 43.92 -20.04
CA ASP A 145 2.35 44.82 -21.17
C ASP A 145 3.08 44.19 -22.39
N ARG A 146 2.31 43.51 -23.24
CA ARG A 146 2.66 43.34 -24.66
C ARG A 146 1.49 43.85 -25.51
N PRO A 147 1.70 44.79 -26.46
CA PRO A 147 0.65 45.25 -27.33
C PRO A 147 0.20 44.12 -28.27
N ILE A 148 -1.11 44.05 -28.50
CA ILE A 148 -1.78 43.06 -29.35
C ILE A 148 -1.25 43.19 -30.78
N GLY A 149 -0.30 42.32 -31.14
CA GLY A 149 0.13 42.12 -32.53
C GLY A 149 -0.96 41.37 -33.30
N THR A 150 -1.31 41.89 -34.48
CA THR A 150 -2.31 41.37 -35.42
C THR A 150 -2.07 39.88 -35.74
N LEU A 151 -3.09 39.05 -35.51
CA LEU A 151 -3.11 37.65 -35.95
C LEU A 151 -3.12 37.58 -37.49
N PRO A 152 -2.27 36.77 -38.13
CA PRO A 152 -2.36 36.57 -39.56
C PRO A 152 -3.59 35.71 -39.89
N VAL A 153 -4.52 36.28 -40.65
CA VAL A 153 -5.69 35.56 -41.19
C VAL A 153 -5.19 34.52 -42.19
N ARG A 154 -5.41 33.23 -41.91
CA ARG A 154 -5.20 32.15 -42.90
C ARG A 154 -6.40 32.11 -43.85
N THR A 155 -6.16 32.44 -45.12
CA THR A 155 -7.12 32.26 -46.22
C THR A 155 -7.37 30.76 -46.44
N PRO A 156 -8.62 30.28 -46.51
CA PRO A 156 -8.89 28.89 -46.84
C PRO A 156 -8.56 28.63 -48.31
N GLN A 157 -7.57 27.77 -48.57
CA GLN A 157 -7.26 27.27 -49.90
C GLN A 157 -8.31 26.23 -50.30
N ARG A 158 -9.06 26.52 -51.36
CA ARG A 158 -10.10 25.67 -51.94
C ARG A 158 -9.44 24.70 -52.94
N PRO A 159 -9.44 23.37 -52.74
CA PRO A 159 -8.91 22.47 -53.75
C PRO A 159 -9.82 22.42 -54.97
N ALA A 160 -9.27 22.72 -56.15
CA ALA A 160 -9.93 22.51 -57.43
C ALA A 160 -9.81 21.04 -57.86
N HIS A 161 -10.97 20.38 -58.01
CA HIS A 161 -11.38 19.34 -58.98
C HIS A 161 -10.34 18.31 -59.51
N ARG A 162 -10.60 17.02 -59.76
CA ARG A 162 -11.71 16.39 -60.52
C ARG A 162 -11.53 14.86 -60.51
N PRO A 163 -12.58 14.03 -60.31
CA PRO A 163 -12.46 12.58 -60.43
C PRO A 163 -12.48 12.14 -61.90
N SER A 164 -11.55 11.26 -62.26
CA SER A 164 -11.48 10.57 -63.56
C SER A 164 -12.37 9.31 -63.54
N PRO A 165 -13.14 9.02 -64.61
CA PRO A 165 -13.96 7.82 -64.68
C PRO A 165 -13.11 6.62 -65.11
N GLN A 166 -13.15 5.51 -64.36
CA GLN A 166 -12.67 4.22 -64.82
C GLN A 166 -13.83 3.23 -64.90
N ALA A 167 -13.99 2.68 -66.10
CA ALA A 167 -15.04 1.77 -66.53
C ALA A 167 -14.72 0.31 -66.20
N GLY A 168 -15.77 -0.52 -66.15
CA GLY A 168 -15.72 -1.99 -66.11
C GLY A 168 -15.82 -2.50 -64.67
N GLY A 169 -16.97 -2.94 -64.16
CA GLY A 169 -17.93 -3.85 -64.77
C GLY A 169 -17.61 -5.27 -64.28
N HIS A 170 -18.54 -5.92 -63.59
CA HIS A 170 -18.98 -7.30 -63.82
C HIS A 170 -20.10 -7.65 -62.85
N ARG A 171 -21.01 -8.48 -63.36
CA ARG A 171 -22.38 -8.70 -62.91
C ARG A 171 -22.43 -9.64 -61.70
N ARG A 172 -23.41 -9.40 -60.82
CA ARG A 172 -24.10 -10.40 -59.98
C ARG A 172 -24.82 -11.43 -60.91
N PRO A 173 -25.26 -12.63 -60.47
CA PRO A 173 -25.95 -12.83 -59.18
C PRO A 173 -25.91 -14.24 -58.54
N THR A 174 -26.68 -14.32 -57.44
CA THR A 174 -27.29 -15.47 -56.73
C THR A 174 -26.39 -16.53 -56.13
#